data_AF-A0A8T3Q6S3-F1
#
_entry.id   AF-A0A8T3Q6S3-F1
#
_cell.length_a   1.000
_cell.length_b   1.000
_cell.length_c   1.000
_cell.angle_alpha   90.00
_cell.angle_beta   90.00
_cell.angle_gamma   90.00
#
_symmetry.space_group_name_H-M   'P 1'
#
loop_
_entity.id
_entity.type
_entity.pdbx_description
1 polymer ?
#
loop_
_entity_poly.entity_id
_entity_poly.type
_entity_poly.pdbx_seq_one_letter_code
_entity_poly.pdbx_strand_id
1 'polypeptide(L)'
;MKTIEELDALDVDGFVAVLSPLFEGGEHFLRRLAAARPFETEEELFGAARAAAREMPEEERIELLDAHPRIGADPATVSDFSHREQGFDGPPDGDQAWVGEELKALNEAYESLFGFRFVVFVAGRPRAEIIPILERALHAERDEELRRGLDDVVLIAAERMDRLRGPRPLREELREAIALEVSRFMVGEVDRHGLVRATHRLMEEGVESPALLALSLANENEVDDIQGAIARLMDEIGLAGWDASQAGQLLALHAAASILGEVSQPIDGARRISAVSGNAQFSDLATRWAAEAENRDALNAEIRRAAAELFGPPDQEPAG
;
A
#
# COMPACT_ATOMS: atom_id res chain seq x y z
N MET A 1 -0.64 8.67 -3.70
CA MET A 1 -1.44 9.19 -4.84
C MET A 1 -2.68 9.92 -4.35
N LYS A 2 -3.30 10.81 -5.15
CA LYS A 2 -4.53 11.53 -4.78
C LYS A 2 -5.73 10.59 -4.56
N THR A 3 -6.70 11.02 -3.74
CA THR A 3 -8.00 10.34 -3.60
C THR A 3 -8.86 10.56 -4.85
N ILE A 4 -9.94 9.80 -5.02
CA ILE A 4 -10.87 10.00 -6.15
C ILE A 4 -11.53 11.38 -6.08
N GLU A 5 -11.98 11.80 -4.90
CA GLU A 5 -12.53 13.14 -4.68
C GLU A 5 -11.52 14.25 -5.07
N GLU A 6 -10.26 14.09 -4.69
CA GLU A 6 -9.20 15.04 -5.08
C GLU A 6 -8.94 15.03 -6.59
N LEU A 7 -9.05 13.88 -7.26
CA LEU A 7 -8.92 13.76 -8.72
C LEU A 7 -10.11 14.43 -9.45
N ASP A 8 -11.31 14.25 -8.91
CA ASP A 8 -12.54 14.82 -9.48
C ASP A 8 -12.54 16.35 -9.43
N ALA A 9 -11.88 16.93 -8.43
CA ALA A 9 -11.75 18.38 -8.27
C ALA A 9 -10.67 19.04 -9.16
N LEU A 10 -9.80 18.28 -9.83
CA LEU A 10 -8.73 18.83 -10.67
C LEU A 10 -9.28 19.42 -11.99
N ASP A 11 -8.57 20.40 -12.53
CA ASP A 11 -8.74 20.74 -13.95
C ASP A 11 -8.24 19.59 -14.85
N VAL A 12 -8.50 19.70 -16.16
CA VAL A 12 -8.17 18.62 -17.12
C VAL A 12 -6.67 18.36 -17.14
N ASP A 13 -5.83 19.39 -17.15
CA ASP A 13 -4.39 19.25 -17.23
C ASP A 13 -3.81 18.65 -15.93
N GLY A 14 -4.34 19.04 -14.77
CA GLY A 14 -3.99 18.43 -13.50
C GLY A 14 -4.39 16.96 -13.41
N PHE A 15 -5.59 16.62 -13.90
CA PHE A 15 -6.05 15.23 -13.96
C PHE A 15 -5.15 14.37 -14.85
N VAL A 16 -4.84 14.85 -16.06
CA VAL A 16 -3.92 14.18 -16.99
C VAL A 16 -2.54 14.02 -16.36
N ALA A 17 -1.99 15.06 -15.73
CA ALA A 17 -0.67 15.00 -15.11
C ALA A 17 -0.60 13.94 -13.99
N VAL A 18 -1.66 13.79 -13.19
CA VAL A 18 -1.68 12.82 -12.08
C VAL A 18 -1.85 11.38 -12.58
N LEU A 19 -2.63 11.14 -13.63
CA LEU A 19 -2.85 9.78 -14.16
C LEU A 19 -1.89 9.37 -15.27
N SER A 20 -1.10 10.29 -15.82
CA SER A 20 -0.11 9.99 -16.87
C SER A 20 0.87 8.87 -16.52
N PRO A 21 1.36 8.74 -15.26
CA PRO A 21 2.20 7.60 -14.88
C PRO A 21 1.48 6.24 -14.95
N LEU A 22 0.14 6.22 -14.86
CA LEU A 22 -0.65 4.98 -14.92
C LEU A 22 -0.90 4.54 -16.36
N PHE A 23 -1.14 5.50 -17.26
CA PHE A 23 -1.41 5.28 -18.67
C PHE A 23 -0.25 5.80 -19.52
N GLU A 24 0.79 4.98 -19.67
CA GLU A 24 1.99 5.32 -20.46
C GLU A 24 1.59 5.82 -21.86
N GLY A 25 2.02 7.04 -22.20
CA GLY A 25 1.75 7.70 -23.49
C GLY A 25 0.27 7.94 -23.83
N GLY A 26 -0.65 7.80 -22.87
CA GLY A 26 -2.10 7.89 -23.11
C GLY A 26 -2.70 9.30 -22.97
N GLU A 27 -2.04 10.38 -23.40
CA GLU A 27 -2.53 11.76 -23.15
C GLU A 27 -3.94 12.00 -23.73
N HIS A 28 -4.18 11.61 -24.99
CA HIS A 28 -5.49 11.75 -25.64
C HIS A 28 -6.58 10.97 -24.91
N PHE A 29 -6.25 9.73 -24.52
CA PHE A 29 -7.13 8.89 -23.71
C PHE A 29 -7.45 9.53 -22.35
N LEU A 30 -6.45 10.07 -21.65
CA LEU A 30 -6.63 10.71 -20.34
C LEU A 30 -7.50 11.96 -20.41
N ARG A 31 -7.38 12.76 -21.49
CA ARG A 31 -8.26 13.92 -21.71
C ARG A 31 -9.71 13.50 -21.94
N ARG A 32 -9.96 12.37 -22.62
CA ARG A 32 -11.31 11.80 -22.75
C ARG A 32 -11.84 11.28 -21.42
N LEU A 33 -11.01 10.56 -20.67
CA LEU A 33 -11.37 10.07 -19.35
C LEU A 33 -11.71 11.23 -18.40
N ALA A 34 -10.96 12.33 -18.45
CA ALA A 34 -11.24 13.52 -17.65
C ALA A 34 -12.65 14.11 -17.89
N ALA A 35 -13.25 13.89 -19.06
CA ALA A 35 -14.60 14.33 -19.39
C ALA A 35 -15.70 13.38 -18.87
N ALA A 36 -15.36 12.17 -18.44
CA ALA A 36 -16.28 11.18 -17.87
C ALA A 36 -16.51 11.35 -16.36
N ARG A 37 -15.79 12.28 -15.73
CA ARG A 37 -15.93 12.64 -14.30
C ARG A 37 -17.32 13.22 -13.97
N PRO A 38 -17.75 13.15 -12.69
CA PRO A 38 -17.05 12.58 -11.53
C PRO A 38 -17.10 11.03 -11.48
N PHE A 39 -16.22 10.42 -10.71
CA PHE A 39 -16.16 8.96 -10.56
C PHE A 39 -16.59 8.44 -9.19
N GLU A 40 -16.56 9.24 -8.11
CA GLU A 40 -16.93 8.83 -6.74
C GLU A 40 -16.08 7.69 -6.11
N THR A 41 -15.78 6.60 -6.82
CA THR A 41 -15.00 5.44 -6.40
C THR A 41 -13.96 5.04 -7.45
N GLU A 42 -13.00 4.20 -7.05
CA GLU A 42 -12.00 3.64 -7.98
C GLU A 42 -12.61 2.68 -9.00
N GLU A 43 -13.61 1.90 -8.58
CA GLU A 43 -14.32 0.98 -9.47
C GLU A 43 -14.97 1.74 -10.62
N GLU A 44 -15.59 2.88 -10.32
CA GLU A 44 -16.20 3.76 -11.32
C GLU A 44 -15.16 4.46 -12.19
N LEU A 45 -14.01 4.90 -11.64
CA LEU A 45 -12.89 5.44 -12.43
C LEU A 45 -12.41 4.42 -13.48
N PHE A 46 -12.11 3.19 -13.06
CA PHE A 46 -11.60 2.16 -13.98
C PHE A 46 -12.69 1.57 -14.88
N GLY A 47 -13.95 1.56 -14.43
CA GLY A 47 -15.11 1.27 -15.26
C GLY A 47 -15.28 2.28 -16.39
N ALA A 48 -15.19 3.58 -16.08
CA ALA A 48 -15.22 4.65 -17.06
C ALA A 48 -13.99 4.63 -17.99
N ALA A 49 -12.80 4.32 -17.46
CA ALA A 49 -11.59 4.14 -18.27
C ALA A 49 -11.77 3.04 -19.32
N ARG A 50 -12.35 1.89 -18.93
CA ARG A 50 -12.64 0.78 -19.84
C ARG A 50 -13.67 1.17 -20.91
N ALA A 51 -14.73 1.87 -20.53
CA ALA A 51 -15.73 2.37 -21.48
C ALA A 51 -15.10 3.36 -22.47
N ALA A 52 -14.39 4.36 -21.99
CA ALA A 52 -13.71 5.38 -22.80
C ALA A 52 -12.71 4.74 -23.79
N ALA A 53 -11.92 3.76 -23.33
CA ALA A 53 -10.95 3.07 -24.17
C ALA A 53 -11.63 2.29 -25.30
N ARG A 54 -12.79 1.69 -25.04
CA ARG A 54 -13.57 0.92 -26.03
C ARG A 54 -14.41 1.79 -26.96
N GLU A 55 -14.63 3.06 -26.64
CA GLU A 55 -15.47 3.99 -27.42
C GLU A 55 -14.66 4.98 -28.27
N MET A 56 -13.38 5.19 -27.95
CA MET A 56 -12.52 6.10 -28.74
C MET A 56 -12.33 5.61 -30.18
N PRO A 57 -11.96 6.49 -31.14
CA PRO A 57 -11.63 6.09 -32.50
C PRO A 57 -10.55 4.99 -32.53
N GLU A 58 -10.58 4.12 -33.54
CA GLU A 58 -9.63 2.99 -33.63
C GLU A 58 -8.17 3.46 -33.60
N GLU A 59 -7.86 4.58 -34.24
CA GLU A 59 -6.52 5.15 -34.29
C GLU A 59 -6.00 5.51 -32.89
N GLU A 60 -6.86 6.07 -32.04
CA GLU A 60 -6.52 6.41 -30.64
C GLU A 60 -6.43 5.15 -29.77
N ARG A 61 -7.17 4.08 -30.09
CA ARG A 61 -7.03 2.77 -29.44
C ARG A 61 -5.65 2.18 -29.71
N ILE A 62 -5.25 2.20 -30.97
CA ILE A 62 -3.94 1.71 -31.41
C ILE A 62 -2.83 2.56 -30.78
N GLU A 63 -2.97 3.89 -30.77
CA GLU A 63 -2.02 4.78 -30.10
C GLU A 63 -1.82 4.42 -28.62
N LEU A 64 -2.90 4.15 -27.88
CA LEU A 64 -2.83 3.77 -26.48
C LEU A 64 -2.10 2.44 -26.26
N LEU A 65 -2.31 1.46 -27.15
CA LEU A 65 -1.58 0.19 -27.11
C LEU A 65 -0.11 0.37 -27.48
N ASP A 66 0.17 1.12 -28.54
CA ASP A 66 1.51 1.34 -29.07
C ASP A 66 2.39 2.22 -28.19
N ALA A 67 1.79 2.94 -27.24
CA ALA A 67 2.53 3.64 -26.21
C ALA A 67 3.24 2.69 -25.22
N HIS A 68 2.77 1.46 -25.06
CA HIS A 68 3.35 0.48 -24.13
C HIS A 68 4.59 -0.19 -24.75
N PRO A 69 5.67 -0.42 -23.98
CA PRO A 69 6.81 -1.17 -24.47
C PRO A 69 6.42 -2.64 -24.72
N ARG A 70 7.12 -3.28 -25.66
CA ARG A 70 6.94 -4.72 -25.92
C ARG A 70 7.27 -5.54 -24.68
N ILE A 71 6.53 -6.62 -24.46
CA ILE A 71 6.93 -7.66 -23.51
C ILE A 71 8.24 -8.29 -24.01
N GLY A 72 9.27 -8.30 -23.17
CA GLY A 72 10.64 -8.71 -23.54
C GLY A 72 11.52 -7.59 -24.10
N ALA A 73 11.11 -6.32 -24.01
CA ALA A 73 11.96 -5.17 -24.37
C ALA A 73 13.22 -5.08 -23.49
N ASP A 74 14.22 -4.33 -23.94
CA ASP A 74 15.44 -4.09 -23.18
C ASP A 74 15.10 -3.35 -21.86
N PRO A 75 15.43 -3.92 -20.68
CA PRO A 75 15.12 -3.31 -19.39
C PRO A 75 15.70 -1.89 -19.24
N ALA A 76 16.81 -1.57 -19.92
CA ALA A 76 17.41 -0.24 -19.87
C ALA A 76 16.62 0.83 -20.65
N THR A 77 15.61 0.43 -21.43
CA THR A 77 14.85 1.31 -22.33
C THR A 77 13.40 1.53 -21.89
N VAL A 78 12.95 0.84 -20.85
CA VAL A 78 11.56 0.90 -20.36
C VAL A 78 11.44 1.77 -19.12
N SER A 79 10.23 2.23 -18.81
CA SER A 79 9.95 2.95 -17.57
C SER A 79 10.17 2.06 -16.33
N ASP A 80 10.28 2.68 -15.16
CA ASP A 80 10.32 1.98 -13.87
C ASP A 80 9.08 1.08 -13.60
N PHE A 81 7.92 1.44 -14.15
CA PHE A 81 6.71 0.59 -14.04
C PHE A 81 6.82 -0.61 -14.94
N SER A 82 7.09 -0.37 -16.22
CA SER A 82 7.27 -1.41 -17.22
C SER A 82 8.40 -2.37 -16.85
N HIS A 83 9.48 -1.86 -16.23
CA HIS A 83 10.59 -2.69 -15.75
C HIS A 83 10.10 -3.72 -14.72
N ARG A 84 9.32 -3.26 -13.73
CA ARG A 84 8.79 -4.11 -12.66
C ARG A 84 7.70 -5.05 -13.14
N GLU A 85 6.81 -4.56 -13.98
CA GLU A 85 5.73 -5.35 -14.59
C GLU A 85 6.28 -6.54 -15.36
N GLN A 86 7.41 -6.37 -16.06
CA GLN A 86 8.04 -7.46 -16.81
C GLN A 86 8.92 -8.37 -15.95
N GLY A 87 8.97 -8.16 -14.63
CA GLY A 87 9.64 -9.05 -13.68
C GLY A 87 11.17 -8.91 -13.63
N PHE A 88 11.74 -7.80 -14.13
CA PHE A 88 13.20 -7.60 -14.16
C PHE A 88 13.83 -7.41 -12.77
N ASP A 89 13.04 -7.10 -11.74
CA ASP A 89 13.49 -6.99 -10.34
C ASP A 89 13.56 -8.36 -9.62
N GLY A 90 13.02 -9.43 -10.23
CA GLY A 90 13.06 -10.78 -9.69
C GLY A 90 14.42 -11.48 -9.87
N PRO A 91 14.62 -12.68 -9.29
CA PRO A 91 15.76 -13.49 -9.68
C PRO A 91 15.74 -13.64 -11.21
N PRO A 92 16.88 -13.43 -11.89
CA PRO A 92 16.91 -13.44 -13.36
C PRO A 92 16.21 -14.70 -13.84
N ASP A 93 15.27 -14.57 -14.79
CA ASP A 93 14.66 -15.69 -15.51
C ASP A 93 15.81 -16.58 -15.97
N GLY A 94 16.10 -17.65 -15.20
CA GLY A 94 17.42 -18.25 -15.21
C GLY A 94 17.84 -18.64 -16.62
N ASP A 95 18.79 -17.91 -17.22
CA ASP A 95 19.43 -18.19 -18.50
C ASP A 95 18.53 -18.73 -19.63
N GLN A 96 17.31 -18.22 -19.78
CA GLN A 96 16.45 -18.60 -20.91
C GLN A 96 16.53 -17.58 -22.02
N ALA A 97 17.72 -17.45 -22.65
CA ALA A 97 17.90 -16.63 -23.86
C ALA A 97 16.82 -16.88 -24.92
N TRP A 98 16.33 -18.13 -24.99
CA TRP A 98 15.24 -18.53 -25.87
C TRP A 98 13.92 -17.80 -25.60
N VAL A 99 13.60 -17.42 -24.35
CA VAL A 99 12.36 -16.68 -24.02
C VAL A 99 12.37 -15.30 -24.67
N GLY A 100 13.51 -14.60 -24.64
CA GLY A 100 13.64 -13.30 -25.28
C GLY A 100 13.54 -13.39 -26.81
N GLU A 101 14.16 -14.40 -27.41
CA GLU A 101 14.08 -14.66 -28.85
C GLU A 101 12.65 -15.02 -29.29
N GLU A 102 11.97 -15.88 -28.53
CA GLU A 102 10.60 -16.30 -28.81
C GLU A 102 9.61 -15.13 -28.67
N LEU A 103 9.69 -14.37 -27.59
CA LEU A 103 8.86 -13.17 -27.41
C LEU A 103 9.10 -12.15 -28.52
N LYS A 104 10.34 -11.97 -28.97
CA LYS A 104 10.63 -11.08 -30.09
C LYS A 104 9.94 -11.55 -31.37
N ALA A 105 10.09 -12.83 -31.73
CA ALA A 105 9.48 -13.40 -32.93
C ALA A 105 7.94 -13.32 -32.89
N LEU A 106 7.35 -13.63 -31.74
CA LEU A 106 5.91 -13.57 -31.54
C LEU A 106 5.36 -12.14 -31.56
N ASN A 107 6.05 -11.16 -30.97
CA ASN A 107 5.66 -9.75 -31.08
C ASN A 107 5.70 -9.28 -32.55
N GLU A 108 6.74 -9.62 -33.30
CA GLU A 108 6.87 -9.27 -34.73
C GLU A 108 5.74 -9.90 -35.55
N ALA A 109 5.38 -11.16 -35.28
CA ALA A 109 4.25 -11.83 -35.92
C ALA A 109 2.91 -11.18 -35.58
N TYR A 110 2.69 -10.87 -34.30
CA TYR A 110 1.46 -10.24 -33.80
C TYR A 110 1.27 -8.85 -34.42
N GLU A 111 2.30 -8.01 -34.38
CA GLU A 111 2.24 -6.65 -34.94
C GLU A 111 2.05 -6.67 -36.46
N SER A 112 2.65 -7.64 -37.16
CA SER A 112 2.44 -7.81 -38.60
C SER A 112 1.02 -8.24 -38.95
N LEU A 113 0.36 -9.01 -38.07
CA LEU A 113 -1.00 -9.52 -38.28
C LEU A 113 -2.05 -8.47 -37.92
N PHE A 114 -1.90 -7.81 -36.78
CA PHE A 114 -2.94 -6.95 -36.19
C PHE A 114 -2.69 -5.46 -36.40
N GLY A 115 -1.43 -5.04 -36.60
CA GLY A 115 -1.06 -3.65 -36.85
C GLY A 115 -0.94 -2.79 -35.59
N PHE A 116 -0.84 -3.40 -34.40
CA PHE A 116 -0.64 -2.74 -33.11
C PHE A 116 0.12 -3.66 -32.15
N ARG A 117 0.73 -3.08 -31.11
CA ARG A 117 1.51 -3.83 -30.10
C ARG A 117 0.65 -4.80 -29.29
N PHE A 118 1.26 -5.93 -28.93
CA PHE A 118 0.68 -6.84 -27.96
C PHE A 118 0.89 -6.29 -26.55
N VAL A 119 -0.21 -5.92 -25.89
CA VAL A 119 -0.25 -5.51 -24.49
C VAL A 119 -0.98 -6.57 -23.70
N VAL A 120 -0.44 -6.98 -22.55
CA VAL A 120 -1.05 -7.96 -21.66
C VAL A 120 -0.79 -7.62 -20.20
N PHE A 121 -1.81 -7.75 -19.35
CA PHE A 121 -1.62 -7.64 -17.91
C PHE A 121 -0.96 -8.92 -17.40
N VAL A 122 0.33 -8.84 -17.03
CA VAL A 122 1.09 -10.04 -16.64
C VAL A 122 0.66 -10.62 -15.29
N ALA A 123 0.07 -9.83 -14.39
CA ALA A 123 -0.37 -10.27 -13.07
C ALA A 123 0.71 -11.03 -12.26
N GLY A 124 1.99 -10.64 -12.39
CA GLY A 124 3.12 -11.32 -11.74
C GLY A 124 3.57 -12.64 -12.39
N ARG A 125 2.99 -13.02 -13.54
CA ARG A 125 3.44 -14.19 -14.32
C ARG A 125 4.83 -13.95 -14.90
N PRO A 126 5.72 -14.97 -14.88
CA PRO A 126 7.02 -14.88 -15.55
C PRO A 126 6.84 -14.77 -17.07
N ARG A 127 7.81 -14.17 -17.75
CA ARG A 127 7.75 -13.92 -19.20
C ARG A 127 7.53 -15.19 -20.04
N ALA A 128 8.08 -16.32 -19.60
CA ALA A 128 7.86 -17.62 -20.23
C ALA A 128 6.38 -18.06 -20.23
N GLU A 129 5.61 -17.68 -19.20
CA GLU A 129 4.16 -17.97 -19.12
C GLU A 129 3.32 -17.04 -20.00
N ILE A 130 3.90 -15.94 -20.51
CA ILE A 130 3.23 -15.05 -21.47
C ILE A 130 3.28 -15.62 -22.89
N ILE A 131 4.29 -16.43 -23.22
CA ILE A 131 4.46 -17.03 -24.56
C ILE A 131 3.17 -17.77 -25.01
N PRO A 132 2.60 -18.72 -24.24
CA PRO A 132 1.37 -19.40 -24.64
C PRO A 132 0.14 -18.48 -24.76
N ILE A 133 0.15 -17.33 -24.09
CA ILE A 133 -0.93 -16.34 -24.20
C ILE A 133 -0.81 -15.63 -25.54
N LEU A 134 0.39 -15.19 -25.90
CA LEU A 134 0.67 -14.53 -27.17
C LEU A 134 0.48 -15.47 -28.36
N GLU A 135 0.90 -16.74 -28.26
CA GLU A 135 0.63 -17.77 -29.28
C GLU A 135 -0.87 -17.95 -29.54
N ARG A 136 -1.69 -18.01 -28.47
CA ARG A 136 -3.15 -18.09 -28.62
C ARG A 136 -3.75 -16.84 -29.25
N ALA A 137 -3.22 -15.66 -28.89
CA ALA A 137 -3.68 -14.39 -29.42
C ALA A 137 -3.49 -14.29 -30.94
N LEU A 138 -2.47 -14.92 -31.52
CA LEU A 138 -2.28 -15.00 -32.98
C LEU A 138 -3.42 -15.70 -33.74
N HIS A 139 -4.27 -16.44 -33.03
CA HIS A 139 -5.43 -17.14 -33.61
C HIS A 139 -6.76 -16.43 -33.32
N ALA A 140 -6.75 -15.30 -32.61
CA ALA A 140 -7.94 -14.53 -32.30
C ALA A 140 -8.28 -13.54 -33.43
N GLU A 141 -9.50 -13.02 -33.39
CA GLU A 141 -9.95 -11.99 -34.32
C GLU A 141 -9.35 -10.63 -33.94
N ARG A 142 -8.99 -9.81 -34.94
CA ARG A 142 -8.34 -8.51 -34.72
C ARG A 142 -9.11 -7.59 -33.76
N ASP A 143 -10.43 -7.53 -33.91
CA ASP A 143 -11.27 -6.68 -33.06
C ASP A 143 -11.36 -7.21 -31.62
N GLU A 144 -11.22 -8.53 -31.42
CA GLU A 144 -11.15 -9.14 -30.10
C GLU A 144 -9.84 -8.78 -29.41
N GLU A 145 -8.73 -8.90 -30.13
CA GLU A 145 -7.40 -8.52 -29.61
C GLU A 145 -7.27 -7.04 -29.31
N LEU A 146 -7.86 -6.18 -30.15
CA LEU A 146 -7.91 -4.74 -29.88
C LEU A 146 -8.66 -4.45 -28.58
N ARG A 147 -9.83 -5.07 -28.35
CA ARG A 147 -10.59 -4.90 -27.10
C ARG A 147 -9.85 -5.47 -25.89
N ARG A 148 -9.27 -6.66 -26.02
CA ARG A 148 -8.50 -7.32 -24.95
C ARG A 148 -7.28 -6.49 -24.55
N GLY A 149 -6.52 -5.98 -25.50
CA GLY A 149 -5.36 -5.14 -25.22
C GLY A 149 -5.73 -3.89 -24.42
N LEU A 150 -6.82 -3.22 -24.78
CA LEU A 150 -7.32 -2.04 -24.07
C LEU A 150 -7.80 -2.38 -22.65
N ASP A 151 -8.45 -3.54 -22.51
CA ASP A 151 -8.84 -4.06 -21.22
C ASP A 151 -7.64 -4.32 -20.30
N ASP A 152 -6.55 -4.83 -20.86
CA ASP A 152 -5.29 -5.08 -20.17
C ASP A 152 -4.56 -3.78 -19.80
N VAL A 153 -4.59 -2.74 -20.65
CA VAL A 153 -4.08 -1.39 -20.31
C VAL A 153 -4.76 -0.85 -19.05
N VAL A 154 -6.08 -1.00 -18.94
CA VAL A 154 -6.83 -0.54 -17.76
C VAL A 154 -6.46 -1.35 -16.51
N LEU A 155 -6.24 -2.67 -16.64
CA LEU A 155 -5.79 -3.52 -15.53
C LEU A 155 -4.37 -3.14 -15.07
N ILE A 156 -3.46 -2.88 -16.01
CA ILE A 156 -2.10 -2.40 -15.72
C ILE A 156 -2.18 -1.06 -14.97
N ALA A 157 -3.00 -0.12 -15.43
CA ALA A 157 -3.18 1.17 -14.77
C ALA A 157 -3.72 1.04 -13.33
N ALA A 158 -4.64 0.09 -13.08
CA ALA A 158 -5.14 -0.20 -11.74
C ALA A 158 -4.05 -0.76 -10.82
N GLU A 159 -3.26 -1.73 -11.30
CA GLU A 159 -2.12 -2.27 -10.55
C GLU A 159 -1.07 -1.19 -10.25
N ARG A 160 -0.77 -0.30 -11.21
CA ARG A 160 0.13 0.85 -11.01
C ARG A 160 -0.40 1.80 -9.94
N MET A 161 -1.72 2.03 -9.91
CA MET A 161 -2.39 2.88 -8.93
C MET A 161 -2.26 2.32 -7.52
N ASP A 162 -2.52 1.02 -7.35
CA ASP A 162 -2.36 0.33 -6.06
C ASP A 162 -0.90 0.40 -5.59
N ARG A 163 0.06 0.16 -6.48
CA ARG A 163 1.49 0.28 -6.16
C ARG A 163 1.91 1.68 -5.73
N LEU A 164 1.44 2.72 -6.42
CA LEU A 164 1.73 4.12 -6.07
C LEU A 164 1.09 4.57 -4.76
N ARG A 165 0.03 3.88 -4.32
CA ARG A 165 -0.59 4.11 -3.03
C ARG A 165 0.07 3.31 -1.93
N GLY A 166 0.79 2.24 -2.28
CA GLY A 166 1.29 1.28 -1.32
C GLY A 166 0.14 0.43 -0.74
N PRO A 167 0.42 -0.45 0.23
CA PRO A 167 -0.63 -1.17 0.94
C PRO A 167 -1.67 -0.16 1.46
N ARG A 168 -2.95 -0.48 1.28
CA ARG A 168 -4.04 0.39 1.76
C ARG A 168 -3.78 0.65 3.24
N PRO A 169 -3.64 1.92 3.65
CA PRO A 169 -3.15 2.19 4.97
C PRO A 169 -4.21 1.68 5.95
N LEU A 170 -3.80 0.88 6.93
CA LEU A 170 -4.70 0.16 7.83
C LEU A 170 -5.74 1.11 8.45
N ARG A 171 -6.92 0.60 8.84
CA ARG A 171 -7.88 1.43 9.59
C ARG A 171 -7.19 2.03 10.82
N GLU A 172 -7.54 3.26 11.20
CA GLU A 172 -6.85 3.98 12.29
C GLU A 172 -6.85 3.17 13.59
N GLU A 173 -7.98 2.51 13.91
CA GLU A 173 -8.12 1.66 15.08
C GLU A 173 -7.14 0.47 15.05
N LEU A 174 -6.87 -0.06 13.86
CA LEU A 174 -5.96 -1.19 13.65
C LEU A 174 -4.49 -0.75 13.72
N ARG A 175 -4.16 0.46 13.24
CA ARG A 175 -2.82 1.02 13.42
C ARG A 175 -2.51 1.25 14.89
N GLU A 176 -3.48 1.77 15.65
CA GLU A 176 -3.33 1.94 17.09
C GLU A 176 -3.13 0.60 17.78
N ALA A 177 -3.96 -0.41 17.47
CA ALA A 177 -3.83 -1.74 18.05
C ALA A 177 -2.44 -2.37 17.77
N ILE A 178 -1.93 -2.26 16.53
CA ILE A 178 -0.59 -2.73 16.17
C ILE A 178 0.48 -1.96 16.94
N ALA A 179 0.42 -0.63 16.94
CA ALA A 179 1.39 0.21 17.63
C ALA A 179 1.45 -0.10 19.13
N LEU A 180 0.31 -0.39 19.75
CA LEU A 180 0.22 -0.79 21.16
C LEU A 180 0.85 -2.14 21.45
N GLU A 181 0.56 -3.17 20.63
CA GLU A 181 1.12 -4.51 20.83
C GLU A 181 2.64 -4.52 20.62
N VAL A 182 3.12 -3.83 19.57
CA VAL A 182 4.55 -3.65 19.33
C VAL A 182 5.19 -2.86 20.47
N SER A 183 4.55 -1.79 20.94
CA SER A 183 5.08 -0.98 22.04
C SER A 183 5.19 -1.79 23.33
N ARG A 184 4.19 -2.62 23.67
CA ARG A 184 4.25 -3.54 24.82
C ARG A 184 5.42 -4.50 24.72
N PHE A 185 5.71 -5.00 23.52
CA PHE A 185 6.86 -5.87 23.30
C PHE A 185 8.19 -5.12 23.47
N MET A 186 8.33 -3.93 22.85
CA MET A 186 9.55 -3.13 22.89
C MET A 186 9.96 -2.73 24.30
N VAL A 187 8.98 -2.50 25.17
CA VAL A 187 9.24 -2.15 26.58
C VAL A 187 9.36 -3.38 27.49
N GLY A 188 9.06 -4.58 27.00
CA GLY A 188 9.13 -5.84 27.74
C GLY A 188 7.91 -6.16 28.61
N GLU A 189 6.74 -5.56 28.35
CA GLU A 189 5.47 -5.97 28.98
C GLU A 189 4.96 -7.31 28.43
N VAL A 190 5.24 -7.60 27.15
CA VAL A 190 4.96 -8.90 26.54
C VAL A 190 6.23 -9.50 25.97
N ASP A 191 6.33 -10.83 26.06
CA ASP A 191 7.39 -11.57 25.41
C ASP A 191 7.07 -11.81 23.93
N ARG A 192 8.03 -12.43 23.23
CA ARG A 192 7.89 -12.78 21.80
C ARG A 192 6.62 -13.58 21.50
N HIS A 193 6.31 -14.58 22.33
CA HIS A 193 5.11 -15.39 22.18
C HIS A 193 3.83 -14.55 22.34
N GLY A 194 3.84 -13.58 23.25
CA GLY A 194 2.80 -12.57 23.38
C GLY A 194 2.58 -11.78 22.09
N LEU A 195 3.65 -11.24 21.50
CA LEU A 195 3.60 -10.46 20.26
C LEU A 195 3.10 -11.30 19.06
N VAL A 196 3.59 -12.54 18.92
CA VAL A 196 3.15 -13.44 17.84
C VAL A 196 1.66 -13.79 17.98
N ARG A 197 1.17 -14.05 19.20
CA ARG A 197 -0.27 -14.29 19.44
C ARG A 197 -1.12 -13.06 19.11
N ALA A 198 -0.65 -11.87 19.46
CA ALA A 198 -1.35 -10.63 19.10
C ALA A 198 -1.40 -10.44 17.58
N THR A 199 -0.31 -10.76 16.89
CA THR A 199 -0.22 -10.75 15.42
C THR A 199 -1.24 -11.69 14.79
N HIS A 200 -1.34 -12.93 15.26
CA HIS A 200 -2.35 -13.88 14.77
C HIS A 200 -3.79 -13.38 14.99
N ARG A 201 -4.08 -12.79 16.15
CA ARG A 201 -5.40 -12.22 16.45
C ARG A 201 -5.77 -11.10 15.47
N LEU A 202 -4.83 -10.18 15.21
CA LEU A 202 -5.02 -9.09 14.26
C LEU A 202 -5.27 -9.63 12.83
N MET A 203 -4.55 -10.69 12.42
CA MET A 203 -4.80 -11.35 11.14
C MET A 203 -6.19 -12.02 11.07
N GLU A 204 -6.64 -12.67 12.15
CA GLU A 204 -7.99 -13.25 12.26
C GLU A 204 -9.11 -12.20 12.20
N GLU A 205 -8.83 -10.98 12.67
CA GLU A 205 -9.73 -9.81 12.56
C GLU A 205 -9.74 -9.18 11.15
N GLY A 206 -9.06 -9.82 10.19
CA GLY A 206 -9.05 -9.45 8.77
C GLY A 206 -7.95 -8.45 8.39
N VAL A 207 -6.91 -8.29 9.21
CA VAL A 207 -5.76 -7.45 8.86
C VAL A 207 -4.86 -8.18 7.85
N GLU A 208 -4.89 -7.73 6.60
CA GLU A 208 -3.95 -8.16 5.57
C GLU A 208 -2.71 -7.25 5.59
N SER A 209 -1.66 -7.70 6.27
CA SER A 209 -0.37 -6.99 6.35
C SER A 209 0.79 -7.95 6.08
N PRO A 210 1.61 -7.71 5.05
CA PRO A 210 2.82 -8.49 4.79
C PRO A 210 3.80 -8.46 5.96
N ALA A 211 3.90 -7.34 6.69
CA ALA A 211 4.78 -7.25 7.85
C ALA A 211 4.24 -8.03 9.05
N LEU A 212 2.91 -8.07 9.29
CA LEU A 212 2.32 -8.97 10.30
C LEU A 212 2.57 -10.43 9.94
N LEU A 213 2.40 -10.82 8.67
CA LEU A 213 2.71 -12.18 8.23
C LEU A 213 4.18 -12.52 8.49
N ALA A 214 5.11 -11.64 8.11
CA ALA A 214 6.54 -11.83 8.37
C ALA A 214 6.84 -11.96 9.87
N LEU A 215 6.17 -11.16 10.72
CA LEU A 215 6.34 -11.21 12.16
C LEU A 215 5.79 -12.51 12.76
N SER A 216 4.68 -13.03 12.22
CA SER A 216 4.12 -14.32 12.62
C SER A 216 5.00 -15.52 12.24
N LEU A 217 5.79 -15.38 11.17
CA LEU A 217 6.68 -16.40 10.63
C LEU A 217 8.12 -16.28 11.10
N ALA A 218 8.46 -15.20 11.82
CA ALA A 218 9.84 -14.95 12.25
C ALA A 218 10.40 -16.15 13.02
N ASN A 219 11.67 -16.47 12.85
CA ASN A 219 12.32 -17.62 13.49
C ASN A 219 12.54 -17.35 14.99
N GLU A 220 12.26 -18.34 15.85
CA GLU A 220 12.46 -18.21 17.31
C GLU A 220 13.93 -18.01 17.69
N ASN A 221 14.85 -18.49 16.84
CA ASN A 221 16.28 -18.52 17.13
C ASN A 221 17.06 -17.33 16.55
N GLU A 222 16.43 -16.41 15.82
CA GLU A 222 17.09 -15.26 15.17
C GLU A 222 16.48 -13.94 15.66
N VAL A 223 17.19 -13.25 16.56
CA VAL A 223 16.75 -11.96 17.13
C VAL A 223 16.72 -10.84 16.08
N ASP A 224 17.58 -10.92 15.06
CA ASP A 224 17.60 -9.91 13.98
C ASP A 224 16.35 -9.98 13.09
N ASP A 225 15.71 -11.15 13.00
CA ASP A 225 14.51 -11.37 12.17
C ASP A 225 13.29 -10.62 12.74
N ILE A 226 13.10 -10.65 14.06
CA ILE A 226 11.97 -9.98 14.70
C ILE A 226 12.12 -8.45 14.71
N GLN A 227 13.34 -7.94 14.93
CA GLN A 227 13.60 -6.49 14.90
C GLN A 227 13.37 -5.92 13.49
N GLY A 228 13.84 -6.63 12.46
CA GLY A 228 13.58 -6.28 11.06
C GLY A 228 12.09 -6.34 10.70
N ALA A 229 11.37 -7.34 11.19
CA ALA A 229 9.92 -7.45 10.98
C ALA A 229 9.16 -6.31 11.67
N ILE A 230 9.51 -5.96 12.91
CA ILE A 230 8.93 -4.82 13.64
C ILE A 230 9.19 -3.52 12.88
N ALA A 231 10.41 -3.26 12.44
CA ALA A 231 10.73 -2.04 11.70
C ALA A 231 9.89 -1.89 10.43
N ARG A 232 9.71 -2.97 9.65
CA ARG A 232 8.84 -2.98 8.47
C ARG A 232 7.37 -2.75 8.84
N LEU A 233 6.90 -3.37 9.92
CA LEU A 233 5.52 -3.21 10.40
C LEU A 233 5.24 -1.77 10.85
N MET A 234 6.18 -1.15 11.56
CA MET A 234 6.05 0.24 12.00
C MET A 234 6.09 1.20 10.80
N ASP A 235 6.94 0.95 9.80
CA ASP A 235 6.94 1.71 8.55
C ASP A 235 5.60 1.58 7.79
N GLU A 236 5.05 0.36 7.69
CA GLU A 236 3.76 0.08 7.03
C GLU A 236 2.59 0.88 7.64
N ILE A 237 2.60 1.11 8.96
CA ILE A 237 1.58 1.92 9.65
C ILE A 237 1.92 3.42 9.72
N GLY A 238 3.00 3.86 9.07
CA GLY A 238 3.40 5.26 8.99
C GLY A 238 4.21 5.76 10.20
N LEU A 239 4.80 4.86 10.98
CA LEU A 239 5.63 5.11 12.15
C LEU A 239 7.10 4.71 11.89
N ALA A 240 7.64 5.12 10.74
CA ALA A 240 9.04 4.87 10.39
C ALA A 240 9.99 5.43 11.46
N GLY A 241 10.98 4.63 11.86
CA GLY A 241 11.97 5.03 12.88
C GLY A 241 11.46 4.99 14.32
N TRP A 242 10.34 4.32 14.59
CA TRP A 242 9.77 4.14 15.93
C TRP A 242 10.76 3.46 16.89
N ASP A 243 10.93 4.02 18.09
CA ASP A 243 11.86 3.52 19.10
C ASP A 243 11.21 3.20 20.46
N ALA A 244 12.01 2.66 21.39
CA ALA A 244 11.53 2.25 22.72
C ALA A 244 11.08 3.44 23.60
N SER A 245 11.59 4.65 23.36
CA SER A 245 11.16 5.86 24.06
C SER A 245 9.75 6.25 23.62
N GLN A 246 9.49 6.27 22.31
CA GLN A 246 8.18 6.54 21.72
C GLN A 246 7.16 5.45 22.09
N ALA A 247 7.58 4.18 22.14
CA ALA A 247 6.77 3.08 22.65
C ALA A 247 6.31 3.31 24.11
N GLY A 248 7.24 3.71 25.00
CA GLY A 248 6.91 4.06 26.39
C GLY A 248 5.94 5.24 26.50
N GLN A 249 6.10 6.26 25.66
CA GLN A 249 5.18 7.41 25.59
C GLN A 249 3.77 7.00 25.15
N LEU A 250 3.65 6.14 24.13
CA LEU A 250 2.36 5.67 23.64
C LEU A 250 1.62 4.85 24.70
N LEU A 251 2.31 3.93 25.40
CA LEU A 251 1.70 3.14 26.46
C LEU A 251 1.27 4.00 27.65
N ALA A 252 2.09 4.97 28.04
CA ALA A 252 1.73 5.97 29.05
C ALA A 252 0.46 6.73 28.67
N LEU A 253 0.34 7.14 27.41
CA LEU A 253 -0.82 7.84 26.87
C LEU A 253 -2.06 6.95 26.76
N HIS A 254 -1.91 5.71 26.32
CA HIS A 254 -3.03 4.78 26.18
C HIS A 254 -3.57 4.32 27.54
N ALA A 255 -2.69 4.11 28.52
CA ALA A 255 -3.07 3.87 29.91
C ALA A 255 -3.85 5.06 30.49
N ALA A 256 -3.42 6.29 30.16
CA ALA A 256 -4.15 7.50 30.52
C ALA A 256 -5.52 7.61 29.84
N ALA A 257 -5.62 7.33 28.54
CA ALA A 257 -6.85 7.43 27.75
C ALA A 257 -7.90 6.38 28.14
N SER A 258 -7.50 5.13 28.40
CA SER A 258 -8.39 4.05 28.84
C SER A 258 -9.07 4.34 30.19
N ILE A 259 -8.50 5.25 30.98
CA ILE A 259 -9.00 5.63 32.30
C ILE A 259 -9.96 6.80 32.24
N LEU A 260 -9.93 7.61 31.17
CA LEU A 260 -10.80 8.77 30.98
C LEU A 260 -12.19 8.42 30.40
N GLY A 261 -12.46 7.14 30.10
CA GLY A 261 -13.75 6.71 29.50
C GLY A 261 -13.93 7.12 28.02
N GLU A 262 -12.99 7.87 27.44
CA GLU A 262 -13.05 8.37 26.06
C GLU A 262 -12.56 7.35 25.01
N VAL A 263 -13.00 6.09 25.13
CA VAL A 263 -12.83 5.09 24.05
C VAL A 263 -13.97 5.17 23.02
N SER A 264 -15.01 5.98 23.28
CA SER A 264 -16.26 5.96 22.49
C SER A 264 -16.36 7.01 21.36
N GLN A 265 -15.41 7.93 21.18
CA GLN A 265 -15.48 8.93 20.10
C GLN A 265 -14.12 9.00 19.37
N PRO A 266 -14.10 8.85 18.04
CA PRO A 266 -12.87 8.94 17.26
C PRO A 266 -12.43 10.40 17.20
N ILE A 267 -11.55 10.79 18.13
CA ILE A 267 -10.85 12.08 18.09
C ILE A 267 -9.35 11.80 18.07
N ASP A 268 -8.83 11.68 16.85
CA ASP A 268 -7.52 12.08 16.36
C ASP A 268 -6.34 11.77 17.28
N GLY A 269 -5.90 10.51 17.27
CA GLY A 269 -4.72 10.04 18.01
C GLY A 269 -3.48 10.91 17.75
N ALA A 270 -3.35 11.48 16.55
CA ALA A 270 -2.23 12.36 16.19
C ALA A 270 -2.24 13.69 16.98
N ARG A 271 -3.41 14.25 17.31
CA ARG A 271 -3.51 15.46 18.17
C ARG A 271 -3.14 15.18 19.62
N ARG A 272 -3.56 14.03 20.16
CA ARG A 272 -3.19 13.62 21.52
C ARG A 272 -1.69 13.33 21.62
N ILE A 273 -1.13 12.65 20.61
CA ILE A 273 0.33 12.46 20.47
C ILE A 273 1.04 13.82 20.48
N SER A 274 0.61 14.78 19.64
CA SER A 274 1.23 16.11 19.59
C SER A 274 1.15 16.88 20.92
N ALA A 275 0.01 16.81 21.62
CA ALA A 275 -0.18 17.48 22.92
C ALA A 275 0.71 16.89 24.03
N VAL A 276 0.98 15.59 23.98
CA VAL A 276 1.78 14.85 24.98
C VAL A 276 3.27 14.95 24.68
N SER A 277 3.66 14.81 23.41
CA SER A 277 5.06 14.97 22.97
C SER A 277 5.60 16.39 23.24
N GLY A 278 4.74 17.40 23.30
CA GLY A 278 5.10 18.76 23.69
C GLY A 278 5.08 19.04 25.20
N ASN A 279 4.65 18.09 26.04
CA ASN A 279 4.47 18.28 27.47
C ASN A 279 5.68 17.78 28.27
N ALA A 280 6.38 18.70 28.93
CA ALA A 280 7.61 18.41 29.69
C ALA A 280 7.42 17.39 30.83
N GLN A 281 6.23 17.37 31.46
CA GLN A 281 5.92 16.41 32.52
C GLN A 281 5.80 14.98 31.97
N PHE A 282 5.16 14.82 30.81
CA PHE A 282 5.07 13.52 30.14
C PHE A 282 6.41 13.08 29.56
N SER A 283 7.22 14.00 29.06
CA SER A 283 8.58 13.69 28.63
C SER A 283 9.47 13.19 29.79
N ASP A 284 9.37 13.81 30.97
CA ASP A 284 10.08 13.37 32.18
C ASP A 284 9.58 12.00 32.66
N LEU A 285 8.26 11.83 32.74
CA LEU A 285 7.65 10.57 33.14
C LEU A 285 8.01 9.44 32.19
N ALA A 286 8.00 9.67 30.87
CA ALA A 286 8.42 8.68 29.89
C ALA A 286 9.92 8.33 30.02
N THR A 287 10.77 9.33 30.28
CA THR A 287 12.21 9.11 30.50
C THR A 287 12.46 8.27 31.76
N ARG A 288 11.79 8.58 32.87
CA ARG A 288 11.87 7.81 34.12
C ARG A 288 11.29 6.41 33.95
N TRP A 289 10.18 6.29 33.23
CA TRP A 289 9.53 5.01 32.94
C TRP A 289 10.40 4.09 32.10
N ALA A 290 11.15 4.65 31.15
CA ALA A 290 12.13 3.91 30.35
C ALA A 290 13.36 3.48 31.18
N ALA A 291 13.80 4.30 32.13
CA ALA A 291 15.00 4.05 32.94
C ALA A 291 14.74 3.15 34.16
N GLU A 292 13.54 3.17 34.73
CA GLU A 292 13.21 2.54 36.02
C GLU A 292 12.23 1.36 35.83
N ALA A 293 12.70 0.29 35.18
CA ALA A 293 11.86 -0.89 34.91
C ALA A 293 11.20 -1.49 36.18
N GLU A 294 11.90 -1.47 37.31
CA GLU A 294 11.41 -1.98 38.60
C GLU A 294 10.32 -1.10 39.24
N ASN A 295 10.15 0.13 38.75
CA ASN A 295 9.29 1.16 39.34
C ASN A 295 8.12 1.56 38.41
N ARG A 296 7.93 0.82 37.32
CA ARG A 296 6.93 1.13 36.29
C ARG A 296 5.51 1.19 36.82
N ASP A 297 5.13 0.37 37.80
CA ASP A 297 3.78 0.41 38.38
C ASP A 297 3.50 1.73 39.11
N ALA A 298 4.50 2.26 39.82
CA ALA A 298 4.39 3.55 40.50
C ALA A 298 4.40 4.70 39.49
N LEU A 299 5.27 4.64 38.48
CA LEU A 299 5.33 5.63 37.40
C LEU A 299 4.05 5.63 36.56
N ASN A 300 3.43 4.47 36.34
CA ASN A 300 2.12 4.34 35.72
C ASN A 300 1.04 5.07 36.53
N ALA A 301 1.13 5.09 37.87
CA ALA A 301 0.21 5.86 38.70
C ALA A 301 0.48 7.38 38.65
N GLU A 302 1.74 7.81 38.49
CA GLU A 302 2.10 9.22 38.27
C GLU A 302 1.62 9.73 36.91
N ILE A 303 1.83 8.95 35.85
CA ILE A 303 1.33 9.20 34.49
C ILE A 303 -0.18 9.36 34.49
N ARG A 304 -0.90 8.49 35.21
CA ARG A 304 -2.35 8.58 35.40
C ARG A 304 -2.78 9.92 35.98
N ARG A 305 -2.06 10.43 36.99
CA ARG A 305 -2.36 11.70 37.63
C ARG A 305 -2.09 12.88 36.71
N ALA A 306 -0.96 12.87 36.01
CA ALA A 306 -0.58 13.90 35.04
C ALA A 306 -1.59 14.01 33.89
N ALA A 307 -2.13 12.87 33.42
CA ALA A 307 -3.16 12.86 32.40
C ALA A 307 -4.48 13.48 32.86
N ALA A 308 -4.93 13.14 34.07
CA ALA A 308 -6.14 13.72 34.64
C ALA A 308 -6.01 15.23 34.90
N GLU A 309 -4.80 15.72 35.19
CA GLU A 309 -4.53 17.17 35.32
C GLU A 309 -4.57 17.89 33.96
N LEU A 310 -4.07 17.25 32.89
CA LEU A 310 -3.96 17.87 31.57
C LEU A 310 -5.28 17.84 30.76
N PHE A 311 -6.04 16.74 30.88
CA PHE A 311 -7.24 16.49 30.10
C PHE A 311 -8.54 16.60 30.90
N GLY A 312 -8.45 16.76 32.23
CA GLY A 312 -9.59 16.75 33.15
C GLY A 312 -9.85 15.36 33.76
N PRO A 313 -10.68 15.26 34.81
CA PRO A 313 -11.05 13.98 35.39
C PRO A 313 -11.83 13.13 34.38
N PRO A 314 -11.79 11.79 34.48
CA PRO A 314 -12.69 10.93 33.70
C PRO A 314 -14.13 11.38 33.87
N ASP A 315 -14.91 11.37 32.79
CA ASP A 315 -16.36 11.41 32.95
C ASP A 315 -16.77 10.22 33.81
N GLN A 316 -17.42 10.50 34.94
CA GLN A 316 -18.03 9.44 35.74
C GLN A 316 -19.15 8.84 34.89
N GLU A 317 -19.16 7.51 34.73
CA GLU A 317 -20.33 6.80 34.19
C GLU A 317 -21.59 7.37 34.87
N PRO A 318 -22.63 7.72 34.10
CA PRO A 318 -23.88 8.12 34.72
C PRO A 318 -24.34 6.94 35.58
N ALA A 319 -24.53 7.18 36.88
CA ALA A 319 -25.14 6.20 37.76
C ALA A 319 -26.53 5.87 37.21
N GLY A 320 -26.66 4.70 36.57
CA GLY A 320 -27.89 4.23 35.92
C GLY A 320 -27.79 2.79 35.46
#